data_AF-A0AAV5M1W1-F1
#
_entry.id   AF-A0AAV5M1W1-F1
#
_cell.length_a   1.000
_cell.length_b   1.000
_cell.length_c   1.000
_cell.angle_alpha   90.00
_cell.angle_beta   90.00
_cell.angle_gamma   90.00
#
_symmetry.space_group_name_H-M   'P 1'
#
loop_
_entity.id
_entity.type
_entity.pdbx_description
1 polymer ?
#
loop_
_entity_poly.entity_id
_entity_poly.type
_entity_poly.pdbx_seq_one_letter_code
_entity_poly.pdbx_strand_id
1 'polypeptide(L)' 'MASSSQNPLQNFHDLLPLMAGKLGGDGLVGELCNGFNLLVDGEKGVITFESLKRNSALLGLQDLTDDDLRCMLKEGD' A
#
# COMPACT_ATOMS: atom_id res chain seq x y z
N MET A 1 9.05 -30.79 14.45
CA MET A 1 7.89 -30.22 13.73
C MET A 1 8.00 -28.71 13.87
N ALA A 2 8.02 -27.99 12.75
CA ALA A 2 8.53 -26.62 12.64
C ALA A 2 7.71 -25.61 13.46
N SER A 3 8.42 -24.78 14.23
CA SER A 3 7.88 -23.62 14.92
C SER A 3 7.34 -22.63 13.89
N SER A 4 6.03 -22.38 13.94
CA SER A 4 5.39 -21.33 13.16
C SER A 4 5.72 -19.98 13.80
N SER A 5 6.75 -19.30 13.28
CA SER A 5 7.00 -17.90 13.60
C SER A 5 5.90 -17.05 12.98
N GLN A 6 4.80 -16.85 13.70
CA GLN A 6 3.83 -15.82 13.35
C GLN A 6 4.44 -14.46 13.68
N ASN A 7 4.91 -13.75 12.66
CA ASN A 7 5.19 -12.32 12.75
C ASN A 7 3.83 -11.60 12.81
N PRO A 8 3.47 -10.89 13.90
CA PRO A 8 2.14 -10.26 14.05
C PRO A 8 1.85 -9.11 13.07
N LEU A 9 2.78 -8.78 12.17
CA LEU A 9 2.74 -7.57 11.34
C LEU A 9 2.05 -7.70 9.97
N GLN A 10 1.63 -8.88 9.50
CA GLN A 10 1.36 -9.03 8.05
C GLN A 10 0.12 -9.84 7.66
N ASN A 11 -1.01 -9.63 8.33
CA ASN A 11 -2.29 -9.89 7.68
C ASN A 11 -2.80 -8.58 7.08
N PHE A 12 -2.98 -8.56 5.76
CA PHE A 12 -3.68 -7.47 5.11
C PHE A 12 -5.07 -7.31 5.70
N HIS A 13 -5.42 -6.08 6.06
CA HIS A 13 -6.75 -5.75 6.53
C HIS A 13 -7.47 -5.00 5.42
N ASP A 14 -8.52 -5.63 4.89
CA ASP A 14 -9.36 -4.97 3.90
C ASP A 14 -10.22 -3.87 4.56
N LEU A 15 -9.82 -2.62 4.35
CA LEU A 15 -10.53 -1.43 4.82
C LEU A 15 -11.41 -0.81 3.73
N LEU A 16 -11.47 -1.40 2.52
CA LEU A 16 -12.28 -0.89 1.42
C LEU A 16 -13.77 -0.81 1.78
N PRO A 17 -14.39 -1.79 2.49
CA PRO A 17 -15.79 -1.67 2.88
C PRO A 17 -16.08 -0.47 3.78
N LEU A 18 -15.15 -0.18 4.70
CA LEU A 18 -15.27 0.98 5.60
C LEU A 18 -15.12 2.30 4.84
N MET A 19 -14.16 2.36 3.92
CA MET A 19 -13.93 3.54 3.07
C MET A 19 -15.11 3.77 2.12
N ALA A 20 -15.63 2.72 1.47
CA ALA A 20 -16.82 2.79 0.62
C ALA A 20 -18.04 3.27 1.40
N GLY A 21 -18.21 2.82 2.65
CA GLY A 21 -19.30 3.27 3.52
C GLY A 21 -19.20 4.76 3.91
N LYS A 22 -17.99 5.33 3.93
CA LYS A 22 -17.76 6.74 4.28
C LYS A 22 -17.75 7.68 3.07
N LEU A 23 -17.16 7.23 1.96
CA LEU A 23 -16.89 8.05 0.77
C LEU A 23 -17.89 7.81 -0.37
N GLY A 24 -18.64 6.71 -0.32
CA GLY A 24 -19.37 6.19 -1.49
C GLY A 24 -18.44 5.51 -2.50
N GLY A 25 -19.03 4.85 -3.50
CA GLY A 25 -18.28 4.12 -4.53
C GLY A 25 -17.38 5.04 -5.36
N ASP A 26 -17.94 6.11 -5.92
CA ASP A 26 -17.18 7.05 -6.75
C ASP A 26 -16.10 7.79 -5.95
N GLY A 27 -16.39 8.13 -4.68
CA GLY A 27 -15.41 8.75 -3.79
C GLY A 27 -14.25 7.82 -3.46
N LEU A 28 -14.53 6.54 -3.17
CA LEU A 28 -13.49 5.54 -2.96
C LEU A 28 -12.60 5.38 -4.21
N VAL A 29 -13.20 5.24 -5.39
CA VAL A 29 -12.43 5.10 -6.65
C VAL A 29 -11.55 6.32 -6.88
N GLY A 30 -12.07 7.54 -6.65
CA GLY A 30 -11.29 8.77 -6.75
C GLY A 30 -10.08 8.79 -5.84
N GLU A 31 -10.26 8.43 -4.56
CA GLU A 31 -9.15 8.36 -3.58
C GLU A 31 -8.13 7.29 -3.95
N LEU A 32 -8.56 6.12 -4.41
CA LEU A 32 -7.65 5.05 -4.86
C LEU A 32 -6.83 5.50 -6.08
N CYS A 33 -7.45 6.16 -7.06
CA CYS A 33 -6.74 6.71 -8.21
C CYS A 33 -5.71 7.77 -7.80
N ASN A 34 -6.07 8.67 -6.88
CA ASN A 34 -5.16 9.69 -6.36
C ASN A 34 -3.98 9.05 -5.62
N GLY A 35 -4.25 8.07 -4.75
CA GLY A 35 -3.22 7.31 -4.05
C GLY A 35 -2.28 6.58 -5.02
N PHE A 36 -2.81 5.93 -6.05
CA PHE A 36 -2.00 5.26 -7.07
C PHE A 36 -1.11 6.25 -7.82
N ASN A 37 -1.66 7.38 -8.27
CA ASN A 37 -0.90 8.43 -8.96
C ASN A 37 0.21 9.03 -8.09
N LEU A 38 0.02 9.09 -6.77
CA LEU A 38 1.06 9.54 -5.83
C LEU A 38 2.19 8.53 -5.67
N LEU A 39 1.94 7.23 -5.86
CA LEU A 39 2.91 6.15 -5.62
C LEU A 39 3.55 5.59 -6.90
N VAL A 40 2.96 5.87 -8.06
CA VAL A 40 3.40 5.34 -9.35
C VAL A 40 4.78 5.87 -9.75
N ASP A 41 5.58 5.01 -10.39
CA ASP A 41 6.73 5.44 -11.16
C ASP A 41 6.22 6.16 -12.44
N GLY A 42 6.51 7.45 -12.56
CA GLY A 42 5.99 8.27 -13.66
C GLY A 42 6.49 7.87 -15.04
N GLU A 43 7.62 7.17 -15.16
CA GLU A 43 8.12 6.67 -16.44
C GLU A 43 7.51 5.31 -16.79
N LYS A 44 7.36 4.43 -15.80
CA LYS A 44 6.88 3.05 -16.01
C LYS A 44 5.36 2.91 -15.93
N GLY A 45 4.67 3.87 -15.34
CA GLY A 45 3.22 3.83 -15.14
C GLY A 45 2.74 2.76 -14.15
N VAL A 46 3.65 2.17 -13.37
CA VAL A 46 3.35 1.18 -12.33
C VAL A 46 4.04 1.54 -11.02
N ILE A 47 3.52 1.06 -9.89
CA ILE A 47 4.19 1.23 -8.60
C ILE A 47 5.39 0.27 -8.57
N THR A 48 6.59 0.84 -8.44
CA THR A 48 7.82 0.05 -8.23
C THR A 48 8.25 0.14 -6.79
N PHE A 49 9.13 -0.77 -6.36
CA PHE A 49 9.73 -0.67 -5.03
C PHE A 49 10.40 0.69 -4.77
N GLU A 50 11.11 1.21 -5.76
CA GLU A 50 11.78 2.51 -5.66
C GLU A 50 10.79 3.68 -5.59
N SER A 51 9.74 3.67 -6.43
CA SER A 51 8.72 4.74 -6.39
C SER A 51 7.92 4.69 -5.09
N LEU A 52 7.55 3.50 -4.63
CA LEU A 52 6.86 3.30 -3.37
C LEU A 52 7.71 3.78 -2.19
N LYS A 53 8.99 3.38 -2.11
CA LYS A 53 9.92 3.77 -1.04
C LYS A 53 10.15 5.28 -1.00
N ARG A 54 10.34 5.90 -2.16
CA ARG A 54 10.55 7.34 -2.26
C ARG A 54 9.30 8.12 -1.88
N ASN A 55 8.15 7.73 -2.43
CA ASN A 55 6.93 8.53 -2.32
C ASN A 55 6.23 8.30 -0.97
N SER A 56 6.33 7.10 -0.38
CA SER A 56 5.81 6.84 0.96
C SER A 56 6.49 7.72 2.02
N ALA A 57 7.81 7.93 1.90
CA ALA A 57 8.55 8.84 2.78
C ALA A 57 8.02 10.29 2.68
N LEU A 58 7.65 10.76 1.49
CA LEU A 58 7.07 12.09 1.28
C LEU A 58 5.65 12.24 1.88
N LEU A 59 4.94 11.12 2.06
CA LEU A 59 3.63 11.05 2.70
C LEU A 59 3.72 10.90 4.23
N GLY A 60 4.93 11.00 4.80
CA GLY A 60 5.16 10.84 6.24
C GLY A 60 5.21 9.39 6.70
N LEU A 61 5.33 8.42 5.78
CA LEU A 61 5.43 6.98 6.09
C LEU A 61 6.90 6.50 6.08
N GLN A 62 7.80 7.36 6.56
CA GLN A 62 9.24 7.12 6.58
C GLN A 62 9.70 6.00 7.52
N ASP A 63 8.84 5.56 8.45
CA ASP A 63 9.14 4.49 9.41
C ASP A 63 8.93 3.08 8.81
N LEU A 64 8.41 2.99 7.58
CA LEU A 64 8.25 1.72 6.87
C LEU A 64 9.62 1.14 6.50
N THR A 65 9.84 -0.11 6.86
CA THR A 65 11.06 -0.83 6.49
C THR A 65 11.00 -1.33 5.06
N ASP A 66 12.16 -1.69 4.49
CA ASP A 66 12.21 -2.30 3.16
C ASP A 66 11.40 -3.60 3.08
N ASP A 67 11.30 -4.36 4.18
CA ASP A 67 10.48 -5.57 4.24
C ASP A 67 8.98 -5.24 4.28
N ASP A 68 8.57 -4.17 4.97
CA ASP A 68 7.17 -3.71 4.96
C ASP A 68 6.76 -3.31 3.54
N LEU A 69 7.59 -2.50 2.86
CA LEU A 69 7.34 -2.06 1.49
C LEU A 69 7.29 -3.22 0.49
N ARG A 70 8.14 -4.25 0.67
CA ARG A 70 8.11 -5.47 -0.15
C ARG A 70 6.83 -6.28 0.09
N CYS A 71 6.35 -6.33 1.32
CA CYS A 71 5.09 -7.01 1.61
C CYS A 71 3.88 -6.25 1.06
N MET A 72 3.89 -4.91 1.11
CA MET A 72 2.88 -4.09 0.44
C MET A 72 2.82 -4.36 -1.07
N LEU A 73 3.97 -4.48 -1.73
CA LEU A 73 4.01 -4.84 -3.16
C LEU A 73 3.50 -6.25 -3.44
N LYS A 74 3.84 -7.22 -2.59
CA LYS A 74 3.36 -8.60 -2.74
C LYS A 74 1.84 -8.74 -2.55
N GLU A 75 1.27 -7.94 -1.67
CA GLU A 75 -0.17 -7.96 -1.39
C GLU A 75 -0.98 -7.17 -2.43
N GLY A 76 -0.36 -6.15 -3.05
CA GLY A 76 -0.99 -5.29 -4.05
C GLY A 76 -0.84 -5.72 -5.51
N ASP A 77 -0.15 -6.83 -5.79
CA ASP A 77 -0.02 -7.47 -7.12
C ASP A 77 -1.31 -8.22 -7.52
#